data_AF-A0A3A4S8Z6-F1
#
_entry.id   AF-A0A3A4S8Z6-F1
#
_cell.length_a   1.000
_cell.length_b   1.000
_cell.length_c   1.000
_cell.angle_alpha   90.00
_cell.angle_beta   90.00
_cell.angle_gamma   90.00
#
_symmetry.space_group_name_H-M   'P 1'
#
loop_
_entity.id
_entity.type
_entity.pdbx_description
1 polymer ?
#
loop_
_entity_poly.entity_id
_entity_poly.type
_entity_poly.pdbx_seq_one_letter_code
_entity_poly.pdbx_strand_id
1 'polypeptide(L)' 'MQVVISSALISAFIKAGKDDYVGGLAGQISGLIKEIKPAGQLLEELVEETVEILSRRLPGEVVAK' A
#
# COMPACT_ATOMS: atom_id res chain seq x y z
N MET A 1 0.11 -1.60 18.62
CA MET A 1 -0.96 -0.68 19.04
C MET A 1 -0.94 0.63 18.26
N GLN A 2 0.22 1.27 18.08
CA GLN A 2 0.36 2.56 17.37
C GLN A 2 -0.24 2.55 15.95
N VAL A 3 -0.01 1.49 15.15
CA VAL A 3 -0.60 1.37 13.79
C VAL A 3 -2.12 1.32 13.82
N VAL A 4 -2.72 0.56 14.73
CA VAL A 4 -4.18 0.43 14.84
C VAL A 4 -4.84 1.77 15.21
N ILE A 5 -4.25 2.49 16.16
CA ILE A 5 -4.75 3.82 16.58
C ILE A 5 -4.61 4.82 15.43
N SER A 6 -3.48 4.79 14.72
CA SER A 6 -3.24 5.70 13.58
C SER A 6 -4.24 5.44 12.45
N SER A 7 -4.50 4.17 12.10
CA SER A 7 -5.49 3.80 11.09
C SER A 7 -6.91 4.20 11.48
N ALA A 8 -7.27 4.07 12.76
CA ALA A 8 -8.58 4.50 13.26
C ALA A 8 -8.75 6.03 13.17
N LEU A 9 -7.72 6.79 13.54
CA LEU A 9 -7.72 8.26 13.44
C LEU A 9 -7.80 8.74 11.99
N ILE A 10 -7.05 8.13 11.07
CA ILE A 10 -7.14 8.40 9.63
C ILE A 10 -8.58 8.19 9.15
N SER A 11 -9.18 7.04 9.49
CA SER A 11 -10.54 6.72 9.07
C SER A 11 -11.55 7.74 9.61
N ALA A 12 -11.37 8.20 10.85
CA ALA A 12 -12.22 9.23 11.45
C ALA A 12 -12.07 10.60 10.76
N PHE A 13 -10.84 11.02 10.44
CA PHE A 13 -10.60 12.29 9.72
C PHE A 13 -11.17 12.28 8.31
N ILE A 14 -11.01 11.17 7.57
CA ILE A 14 -11.63 10.99 6.25
C ILE A 14 -13.16 11.10 6.35
N LYS A 15 -13.78 10.40 7.31
CA LYS A 15 -15.24 10.45 7.52
C LYS A 15 -15.74 11.84 7.91
N ALA A 16 -14.91 12.64 8.58
CA ALA A 16 -15.24 13.99 9.01
C ALA A 16 -14.92 15.07 7.95
N GLY A 17 -14.39 14.71 6.78
CA GLY A 17 -13.94 15.67 5.75
C GLY A 17 -12.79 16.54 6.24
N LYS A 18 -11.91 15.98 7.08
CA LYS A 18 -10.79 16.66 7.75
C LYS A 18 -9.46 16.22 7.15
N ASP A 19 -9.36 16.32 5.83
CA ASP A 19 -8.26 15.73 5.04
C ASP A 19 -6.88 16.33 5.39
N ASP A 20 -6.83 17.56 5.89
CA ASP A 20 -5.61 18.23 6.38
C ASP A 20 -4.90 17.45 7.50
N TYR A 21 -5.63 16.62 8.26
CA TYR A 21 -5.09 15.83 9.36
C TYR A 21 -4.71 14.40 8.96
N VAL A 22 -4.95 13.99 7.71
CA VAL A 22 -4.65 12.65 7.21
C VAL A 22 -3.16 12.50 6.87
N GLY A 23 -2.53 13.57 6.36
CA GLY A 23 -1.15 13.52 5.85
C GLY A 23 -0.09 13.12 6.88
N GLY A 24 -0.26 13.47 8.15
CA GLY A 24 0.68 13.08 9.23
C GLY A 24 0.53 11.63 9.70
N LEU A 25 -0.56 10.97 9.34
CA LEU A 25 -0.89 9.61 9.77
C LEU A 25 -0.81 8.61 8.61
N ALA A 26 -0.98 9.06 7.37
CA ALA A 26 -0.82 8.24 6.18
C ALA A 26 0.67 7.99 5.87
N GLY A 27 1.00 6.78 5.42
CA GLY A 27 2.35 6.46 4.97
C GLY A 27 2.73 7.20 3.68
N GLN A 28 4.03 7.36 3.41
CA GLN A 28 4.55 8.05 2.21
C GLN A 28 4.01 7.45 0.89
N ILE A 29 3.67 6.16 0.89
CA ILE A 29 3.16 5.41 -0.27
C ILE A 29 1.65 5.66 -0.51
N SER A 30 0.95 6.34 0.40
CA SER A 30 -0.51 6.52 0.32
C SER A 30 -0.98 7.19 -0.98
N GLY A 31 -0.19 8.08 -1.57
CA GLY A 31 -0.48 8.70 -2.88
C GLY A 31 -0.42 7.73 -4.08
N LEU A 32 0.11 6.52 -3.89
CA LEU A 32 0.13 5.47 -4.91
C LEU A 32 -1.10 4.55 -4.82
N ILE A 33 -1.89 4.64 -3.74
CA ILE A 33 -3.09 3.82 -3.54
C ILE A 33 -4.22 4.41 -4.40
N LYS A 34 -4.62 3.67 -5.44
CA LYS A 34 -5.70 4.08 -6.38
C LYS A 34 -7.03 3.39 -6.10
N GLU A 35 -7.00 2.28 -5.37
CA GLU A 35 -8.15 1.43 -5.13
C GLU A 35 -8.05 0.70 -3.78
N ILE A 36 -9.20 0.33 -3.22
CA ILE A 36 -9.29 -0.47 -2.00
C ILE A 36 -9.75 -1.88 -2.38
N LYS A 37 -9.00 -2.89 -1.95
CA LYS A 37 -9.26 -4.32 -2.25
C LYS A 37 -9.51 -5.13 -0.98
N PRO A 38 -10.24 -6.26 -1.04
CA PRO A 38 -10.25 -7.25 0.03
C PRO A 38 -8.83 -7.73 0.34
N ALA A 39 -8.51 -7.87 1.63
CA ALA A 39 -7.14 -8.17 2.05
C ALA A 39 -6.58 -9.48 1.49
N GLY A 40 -7.42 -10.53 1.36
CA GLY A 40 -7.02 -11.80 0.78
C GLY A 40 -6.64 -11.68 -0.70
N GLN A 41 -7.49 -11.00 -1.47
CA GLN A 41 -7.24 -10.73 -2.89
C GLN A 41 -5.96 -9.88 -3.07
N LEU A 42 -5.80 -8.82 -2.28
CA LEU A 42 -4.61 -7.98 -2.34
C LEU A 42 -3.32 -8.79 -2.10
N LEU A 43 -3.34 -9.65 -1.09
CA LEU A 43 -2.17 -10.46 -0.76
C LEU A 43 -1.83 -11.47 -1.87
N GLU A 44 -2.85 -12.09 -2.46
CA GLU A 44 -2.67 -13.03 -3.58
C GLU A 44 -2.01 -12.33 -4.78
N GLU A 45 -2.56 -11.18 -5.21
CA GLU A 45 -2.01 -10.38 -6.31
C GLU A 45 -0.57 -9.92 -6.03
N LEU A 46 -0.28 -9.48 -4.80
CA LEU A 46 1.08 -9.08 -4.40
C LEU A 46 2.09 -10.22 -4.52
N VAL A 47 1.70 -11.44 -4.13
CA VAL A 47 2.58 -12.62 -4.23
C VAL A 47 2.77 -13.01 -5.68
N GLU A 48 1.71 -13.03 -6.49
CA GLU A 48 1.77 -13.34 -7.91
C GLU A 48 2.71 -12.39 -8.67
N GLU A 49 2.53 -11.08 -8.50
CA GLU A 49 3.39 -10.07 -9.13
C GLU A 49 4.85 -10.19 -8.65
N THR A 50 5.07 -10.48 -7.37
CA THR A 50 6.42 -10.71 -6.83
C THR A 50 7.09 -11.91 -7.52
N VAL A 51 6.38 -13.01 -7.69
CA VAL A 51 6.89 -14.20 -8.39
C VAL A 51 7.20 -13.87 -9.85
N GLU A 52 6.33 -13.16 -10.55
CA GLU A 52 6.56 -12.73 -11.93
C GLU A 52 7.82 -11.84 -12.06
N ILE A 53 7.96 -10.86 -11.17
CA ILE A 53 9.12 -9.96 -11.14
C ILE A 53 10.40 -10.75 -10.93
N LEU A 54 10.46 -11.59 -9.90
CA LEU A 54 11.69 -12.27 -9.51
C LEU A 54 12.09 -13.38 -10.48
N SER A 55 11.13 -14.12 -11.02
CA SER A 55 11.40 -15.27 -11.88
C SER A 55 11.64 -14.92 -13.35
N ARG A 56 11.07 -13.80 -13.83
CA ARG A 56 11.08 -13.46 -15.25
C ARG A 56 11.60 -12.06 -15.55
N ARG A 57 11.00 -11.02 -14.97
CA ARG A 57 11.32 -9.62 -15.35
C ARG A 57 12.72 -9.23 -14.89
N LEU A 58 13.05 -9.50 -13.63
CA LEU A 58 14.35 -9.13 -13.06
C LEU A 58 15.53 -9.79 -13.81
N PRO A 59 15.56 -11.11 -14.06
CA PRO A 59 16.65 -11.72 -14.82
C PRO A 59 16.73 -11.27 -16.28
N GLY A 60 15.59 -10.88 -16.89
CA GLY A 60 15.53 -10.44 -18.28
C GLY A 60 15.87 -8.96 -18.50
N GLU A 61 15.63 -8.11 -17.51
CA GLU A 61 15.72 -6.66 -17.64
C GLU A 61 16.92 -6.05 -16.89
N VAL A 62 17.43 -6.74 -15.87
CA VAL A 62 18.51 -6.21 -15.02
C VAL A 62 19.80 -7.00 -15.21
N VAL A 63 20.83 -6.30 -15.68
CA VAL A 63 22.21 -6.81 -15.69
C VAL A 63 22.90 -6.35 -14.42
N ALA A 64 23.24 -7.30 -13.53
CA ALA A 64 24.07 -7.00 -12.36
C ALA A 64 25.48 -6.62 -12.81
N LYS A 65 26.02 -5.53 -12.24
CA LYS A 65 27.42 -5.11 -12.43
C LYS A 65 28.29 -5.63 -11.30
#